data_AF-A0A3C1ISH9-F1
#
_entry.id   AF-A0A3C1ISH9-F1
#
_cell.length_a   1.000
_cell.length_b   1.000
_cell.length_c   1.000
_cell.angle_alpha   90.00
_cell.angle_beta   90.00
_cell.angle_gamma   90.00
#
_symmetry.space_group_name_H-M   'P 1'
#
loop_
_entity.id
_entity.type
_entity.pdbx_description
1 polymer ?
#
loop_
_entity_poly.entity_id
_entity_poly.type
_entity_poly.pdbx_seq_one_letter_code
_entity_poly.pdbx_strand_id
1 'polypeptide(L)'
;MKHNKMIIAAVAACIVLSAATIEAQSWKRSLGKLKQGVEQVTRQSKPNTTRQSGDVQVPEWHEERAQKRTSGLPAAVDTVIEHLRYRLYPNDRNAVFMGVDDFLFQETETVEILSHVKYGSVRCAVTRTDQDALKGETAHTLVIPTTLKEIGPYAFAYMQNLKRVVIPSSVRTIKRGAFAGCTNLSSITIEPGVRLIEGTSFAGTGITSITIPNTVKDLQTYVFEDCKKLKTVKLPDGIKKIGECLFMGCESLTSVVVPPTVTEIGERAYYDCKSLSSVTLPEGLVKICDSAFSDTSLTSLVIPSTVMEMGTWAFFCHKLAKVTLPARFNDPMVLVDVFDNSSTKLFGTSEATLLQGFTFK
;
A
#
# COMPACT_ATOMS: atom_id res chain seq x y z
N MET A 1 9.38 -19.79 48.66
CA MET A 1 9.45 -18.50 47.92
C MET A 1 9.29 -18.58 46.39
N LYS A 2 9.52 -19.72 45.72
CA LYS A 2 9.28 -19.84 44.26
C LYS A 2 7.81 -20.08 43.86
N HIS A 3 6.99 -20.67 44.74
CA HIS A 3 5.58 -20.97 44.44
C HIS A 3 4.65 -19.74 44.54
N ASN A 4 4.90 -18.79 45.46
CA ASN A 4 4.10 -17.56 45.57
C ASN A 4 4.35 -16.56 44.42
N LYS A 5 5.50 -16.61 43.73
CA LYS A 5 5.78 -15.71 42.58
C LYS A 5 5.02 -16.12 41.32
N MET A 6 4.72 -17.41 41.14
CA MET A 6 3.93 -17.91 40.01
C MET A 6 2.44 -17.56 40.14
N ILE A 7 1.89 -17.61 41.35
CA ILE A 7 0.48 -17.28 41.59
C ILE A 7 0.23 -15.78 41.39
N ILE A 8 1.16 -14.91 41.82
CA ILE A 8 1.06 -13.47 41.61
C ILE A 8 1.18 -13.09 40.12
N ALA A 9 2.05 -13.78 39.36
CA ALA A 9 2.16 -13.57 37.91
C ALA A 9 0.91 -14.03 37.14
N ALA A 10 0.29 -15.15 37.55
CA ALA A 10 -0.94 -15.65 36.95
C ALA A 10 -2.15 -14.74 37.23
N VAL A 11 -2.25 -14.20 38.45
CA VAL A 11 -3.31 -13.23 38.82
C VAL A 11 -3.11 -11.90 38.09
N ALA A 12 -1.87 -11.42 37.93
CA ALA A 12 -1.58 -10.22 37.14
C ALA A 12 -1.93 -10.40 35.65
N ALA A 13 -1.64 -11.57 35.06
CA ALA A 13 -2.00 -11.86 33.67
C ALA A 13 -3.53 -11.94 33.47
N CYS A 14 -4.27 -12.52 34.42
CA CYS A 14 -5.74 -12.54 34.39
C CYS A 14 -6.38 -11.15 34.56
N ILE A 15 -5.74 -10.23 35.31
CA ILE A 15 -6.21 -8.84 35.45
C ILE A 15 -5.96 -8.03 34.16
N VAL A 16 -4.84 -8.26 33.47
CA VAL A 16 -4.56 -7.60 32.17
C VAL A 16 -5.50 -8.11 31.07
N LEU A 17 -5.80 -9.40 31.04
CA LEU A 17 -6.75 -10.00 30.08
C LEU A 17 -8.21 -9.55 30.30
N SER A 18 -8.61 -9.30 31.56
CA SER A 18 -9.95 -8.78 31.86
C SER A 18 -10.09 -7.28 31.56
N ALA A 19 -9.03 -6.48 31.71
CA ALA A 19 -9.05 -5.07 31.32
C ALA A 19 -9.17 -4.89 29.79
N ALA A 20 -8.43 -5.67 29.01
CA ALA A 20 -8.46 -5.61 27.54
C ALA A 20 -9.83 -6.03 26.96
N THR A 21 -10.53 -6.96 27.61
CA THR A 21 -11.87 -7.39 27.19
C THR A 21 -12.96 -6.35 27.52
N ILE A 22 -12.79 -5.58 28.61
CA ILE A 22 -13.69 -4.48 28.97
C ILE A 22 -13.55 -3.31 27.99
N GLU A 23 -12.33 -2.96 27.57
CA GLU A 23 -12.10 -1.90 26.57
C GLU A 23 -12.64 -2.27 25.18
N ALA A 24 -12.49 -3.53 24.76
CA ALA A 24 -13.05 -4.04 23.51
C ALA A 24 -14.59 -4.03 23.49
N GLN A 25 -15.23 -4.32 24.62
CA GLN A 25 -16.69 -4.23 24.75
C GLN A 25 -17.20 -2.77 24.78
N SER A 26 -16.42 -1.84 25.36
CA SER A 26 -16.71 -0.40 25.35
C SER A 26 -16.71 0.16 23.92
N TRP A 27 -15.72 -0.21 23.11
CA TRP A 27 -15.65 0.19 21.69
C TRP A 27 -16.82 -0.33 20.85
N LYS A 28 -17.24 -1.59 21.06
CA LYS A 28 -18.42 -2.17 20.36
C LYS A 28 -19.72 -1.42 20.70
N ARG A 29 -19.89 -0.97 21.95
CA ARG A 29 -21.05 -0.17 22.37
C ARG A 29 -21.03 1.25 21.75
N SER A 30 -19.86 1.87 21.62
CA SER A 30 -19.71 3.19 20.98
C SER A 30 -19.98 3.14 19.47
N LEU A 31 -19.54 2.09 18.78
CA LEU A 31 -19.86 1.84 17.37
C LEU A 31 -21.36 1.59 17.13
N GLY A 32 -22.04 0.93 18.06
CA GLY A 32 -23.50 0.73 18.02
C GLY A 32 -24.28 2.05 18.13
N LYS A 33 -23.83 2.98 18.97
CA LYS A 33 -24.45 4.32 19.12
C LYS A 33 -24.24 5.22 17.91
N LEU A 34 -23.09 5.12 17.24
CA LEU A 34 -22.80 5.88 16.02
C LEU A 34 -23.65 5.42 14.82
N LYS A 35 -23.95 4.12 14.70
CA LYS A 35 -24.83 3.60 13.64
C LYS A 35 -26.29 4.08 13.79
N GLN A 36 -26.81 4.16 15.01
CA GLN A 36 -28.17 4.67 15.26
C GLN A 36 -28.29 6.19 15.02
N GLY A 37 -27.22 6.97 15.24
CA GLY A 37 -27.22 8.40 14.94
C GLY A 37 -27.29 8.73 13.44
N VAL A 38 -26.67 7.92 12.59
CA VAL A 38 -26.64 8.14 11.13
C VAL A 38 -27.98 7.78 10.45
N GLU A 39 -28.71 6.79 10.96
CA GLU A 39 -30.05 6.43 10.47
C GLU A 39 -31.14 7.44 10.84
N GLN A 40 -30.96 8.23 11.91
CA GLN A 40 -31.91 9.29 12.27
C GLN A 40 -31.73 10.58 11.44
N VAL A 41 -30.48 10.91 11.07
CA VAL A 41 -30.17 12.11 10.26
C VAL A 41 -30.63 11.95 8.80
N THR A 42 -30.67 10.72 8.28
CA THR A 42 -31.11 10.44 6.90
C THR A 42 -32.63 10.41 6.69
N ARG A 43 -33.43 10.52 7.76
CA ARG A 43 -34.91 10.57 7.67
C ARG A 43 -35.51 11.99 7.64
N GLN A 44 -34.71 13.06 7.79
CA GLN A 44 -35.23 14.43 7.92
C GLN A 44 -34.93 15.39 6.76
N SER A 45 -34.43 14.92 5.61
CA SER A 45 -34.20 15.79 4.43
C SER A 45 -34.88 15.26 3.17
N LYS A 46 -36.14 15.66 2.95
CA LYS A 46 -36.76 15.70 1.62
C LYS A 46 -37.14 17.15 1.30
N PRO A 47 -36.63 17.77 0.22
CA PRO A 47 -37.14 19.05 -0.24
C PRO A 47 -38.43 18.86 -1.04
N ASN A 48 -39.37 19.76 -0.78
CA ASN A 48 -40.69 19.89 -1.34
C ASN A 48 -40.61 20.79 -2.58
N THR A 49 -40.95 20.30 -3.78
CA THR A 49 -41.24 21.18 -4.94
C THR A 49 -42.34 20.58 -5.81
N THR A 50 -43.48 21.24 -5.80
CA THR A 50 -44.59 21.10 -6.75
C THR A 50 -44.34 22.03 -7.94
N ARG A 51 -44.43 21.51 -9.17
CA ARG A 51 -44.92 22.26 -10.35
C ARG A 51 -45.38 21.27 -11.43
N GLN A 52 -46.63 21.46 -11.87
CA GLN A 52 -47.35 20.67 -12.87
C GLN A 52 -46.81 20.89 -14.29
N SER A 53 -46.81 19.84 -15.12
CA SER A 53 -47.44 19.85 -16.46
C SER A 53 -47.20 18.54 -17.21
N GLY A 54 -48.24 18.05 -17.90
CA GLY A 54 -48.12 17.29 -19.15
C GLY A 54 -48.19 15.77 -19.05
N ASP A 55 -49.40 15.22 -19.21
CA ASP A 55 -49.64 13.81 -19.56
C ASP A 55 -48.95 13.44 -20.88
N VAL A 56 -48.09 12.42 -20.83
CA VAL A 56 -47.78 11.55 -21.97
C VAL A 56 -47.65 10.12 -21.46
N GLN A 57 -48.63 9.29 -21.79
CA GLN A 57 -48.56 7.84 -21.66
C GLN A 57 -47.45 7.29 -22.57
N VAL A 58 -46.51 6.51 -22.00
CA VAL A 58 -45.57 5.67 -22.78
C VAL A 58 -45.52 4.28 -22.13
N PRO A 59 -45.65 3.17 -22.89
CA PRO A 59 -46.08 1.87 -22.36
C PRO A 59 -44.98 1.11 -21.62
N GLU A 60 -45.37 0.23 -20.69
CA GLU A 60 -44.53 -0.82 -20.11
C GLU A 60 -43.94 -1.73 -21.20
N TRP A 61 -42.63 -1.70 -21.38
CA TRP A 61 -41.90 -2.66 -22.23
C TRP A 61 -41.06 -3.61 -21.35
N HIS A 62 -41.62 -4.81 -21.17
CA HIS A 62 -40.98 -6.11 -20.94
C HIS A 62 -39.97 -6.28 -19.79
N GLU A 63 -40.49 -6.65 -18.63
CA GLU A 63 -39.75 -7.36 -17.56
C GLU A 63 -39.75 -8.89 -17.77
N GLU A 64 -39.97 -9.37 -19.00
CA GLU A 64 -40.31 -10.79 -19.27
C GLU A 64 -39.27 -11.54 -20.12
N ARG A 65 -37.97 -11.21 -20.01
CA ARG A 65 -36.88 -11.96 -20.67
C ARG A 65 -35.62 -12.17 -19.83
N ALA A 66 -35.79 -12.41 -18.53
CA ALA A 66 -34.69 -12.83 -17.64
C ALA A 66 -34.86 -14.24 -17.05
N GLN A 67 -35.81 -15.06 -17.51
CA GLN A 67 -35.80 -16.51 -17.23
C GLN A 67 -34.85 -17.24 -18.18
N LYS A 68 -33.55 -16.94 -18.08
CA LYS A 68 -32.49 -17.78 -18.67
C LYS A 68 -32.01 -18.77 -17.60
N ARG A 69 -32.49 -20.01 -17.70
CA ARG A 69 -31.93 -21.25 -17.13
C ARG A 69 -31.16 -21.05 -15.81
N THR A 70 -31.87 -21.06 -14.68
CA THR A 70 -31.21 -21.30 -13.40
C THR A 70 -30.80 -22.77 -13.37
N SER A 71 -29.51 -23.04 -13.60
CA SER A 71 -28.88 -24.19 -12.96
C SER A 71 -29.35 -24.17 -11.51
N GLY A 72 -29.87 -25.28 -10.96
CA GLY A 72 -30.37 -25.36 -9.58
C GLY A 72 -29.30 -25.13 -8.50
N LEU A 73 -28.20 -24.47 -8.85
CA LEU A 73 -27.09 -24.08 -8.01
C LEU A 73 -27.38 -22.72 -7.36
N PRO A 74 -27.00 -22.55 -6.09
CA PRO A 74 -27.13 -21.28 -5.38
C PRO A 74 -26.24 -20.19 -5.99
N ALA A 75 -26.63 -18.93 -5.81
CA ALA A 75 -25.86 -17.77 -6.26
C ALA A 75 -24.51 -17.64 -5.51
N ALA A 76 -24.51 -17.85 -4.20
CA ALA A 76 -23.31 -17.89 -3.37
C ALA A 76 -23.49 -18.86 -2.19
N VAL A 77 -22.39 -19.49 -1.74
CA VAL A 77 -22.36 -20.40 -0.57
C VAL A 77 -21.06 -20.22 0.19
N ASP A 78 -21.15 -20.02 1.50
CA ASP A 78 -19.98 -19.99 2.38
C ASP A 78 -19.69 -21.41 2.89
N THR A 79 -18.40 -21.77 2.98
CA THR A 79 -17.96 -23.08 3.46
C THR A 79 -16.62 -22.96 4.21
N VAL A 80 -16.33 -23.96 5.05
CA VAL A 80 -15.06 -24.07 5.78
C VAL A 80 -14.41 -25.40 5.41
N ILE A 81 -13.15 -25.36 4.98
CA ILE A 81 -12.34 -26.54 4.66
C ILE A 81 -11.05 -26.43 5.41
N GLU A 82 -10.75 -27.40 6.26
CA GLU A 82 -9.50 -27.40 7.05
C GLU A 82 -9.27 -26.01 7.65
N HIS A 83 -10.20 -25.51 8.49
CA HIS A 83 -10.17 -24.17 9.12
C HIS A 83 -10.15 -22.94 8.17
N LEU A 84 -10.13 -23.10 6.85
CA LEU A 84 -10.12 -22.00 5.88
C LEU A 84 -11.54 -21.71 5.38
N ARG A 85 -11.96 -20.44 5.48
CA ARG A 85 -13.28 -19.96 5.05
C ARG A 85 -13.23 -19.54 3.59
N TYR A 86 -14.23 -19.99 2.83
CA TYR A 86 -14.40 -19.64 1.42
C TYR A 86 -15.84 -19.26 1.12
N ARG A 87 -16.01 -18.31 0.19
CA ARG A 87 -17.30 -18.03 -0.46
C ARG A 87 -17.26 -18.51 -1.90
N LEU A 88 -18.12 -19.46 -2.23
CA LEU A 88 -18.23 -20.05 -3.56
C LEU A 88 -19.34 -19.38 -4.35
N TYR A 89 -19.12 -19.27 -5.65
CA TYR A 89 -20.07 -18.84 -6.68
C TYR A 89 -20.15 -19.97 -7.72
N PRO A 90 -20.95 -21.03 -7.47
CA PRO A 90 -20.93 -22.24 -8.30
C PRO A 90 -21.31 -22.02 -9.77
N ASN A 91 -22.22 -21.06 -10.05
CA ASN A 91 -22.60 -20.70 -11.41
C ASN A 91 -21.43 -20.15 -12.23
N ASP A 92 -20.52 -19.42 -11.57
CA ASP A 92 -19.33 -18.83 -12.20
C ASP A 92 -18.08 -19.72 -12.09
N ARG A 93 -18.20 -20.88 -11.41
CA ARG A 93 -17.07 -21.76 -11.03
C ARG A 93 -15.95 -20.98 -10.34
N ASN A 94 -16.33 -20.04 -9.48
CA ASN A 94 -15.43 -19.11 -8.82
C ASN A 94 -15.54 -19.20 -7.30
N ALA A 95 -14.47 -18.88 -6.58
CA ALA A 95 -14.44 -18.84 -5.14
C ALA A 95 -13.56 -17.67 -4.64
N VAL A 96 -13.89 -17.19 -3.46
CA VAL A 96 -13.17 -16.15 -2.73
C VAL A 96 -12.67 -16.75 -1.44
N PHE A 97 -11.39 -16.54 -1.14
CA PHE A 97 -10.83 -16.88 0.15
C PHE A 97 -11.17 -15.77 1.16
N MET A 98 -11.92 -16.13 2.19
CA MET A 98 -12.49 -15.19 3.17
C MET A 98 -11.66 -15.09 4.45
N GLY A 99 -10.72 -16.02 4.65
CA GLY A 99 -9.86 -16.04 5.83
C GLY A 99 -9.83 -17.39 6.54
N VAL A 100 -9.47 -17.37 7.82
CA VAL A 100 -9.52 -18.54 8.72
C VAL A 100 -10.76 -18.50 9.58
N ASP A 101 -11.18 -19.65 10.10
CA ASP A 101 -12.22 -19.76 11.11
C ASP A 101 -11.60 -19.61 12.52
N ASP A 102 -11.93 -18.51 13.20
CA ASP A 102 -11.35 -18.11 14.50
C ASP A 102 -11.54 -19.16 15.61
N PHE A 103 -12.49 -20.08 15.48
CA PHE A 103 -12.74 -21.12 16.48
C PHE A 103 -11.89 -22.38 16.25
N LEU A 104 -11.43 -22.60 15.01
CA LEU A 104 -10.70 -23.80 14.60
C LEU A 104 -9.22 -23.53 14.32
N PHE A 105 -8.84 -22.26 14.12
CA PHE A 105 -7.48 -21.89 13.82
C PHE A 105 -6.61 -21.92 15.09
N GLN A 106 -5.76 -22.94 15.19
CA GLN A 106 -4.63 -22.94 16.13
C GLN A 106 -3.46 -22.19 15.49
N GLU A 107 -2.55 -21.63 16.28
CA GLU A 107 -1.33 -20.99 15.75
C GLU A 107 -0.62 -21.96 14.77
N THR A 108 -0.69 -21.68 13.48
CA THR A 108 -0.08 -22.52 12.43
C THR A 108 1.19 -21.89 11.91
N GLU A 109 2.17 -22.71 11.55
CA GLU A 109 3.36 -22.21 10.86
C GLU A 109 3.05 -21.80 9.41
N THR A 110 2.10 -22.46 8.75
CA THR A 110 1.81 -22.27 7.33
C THR A 110 0.31 -22.22 7.06
N VAL A 111 -0.11 -21.24 6.26
CA VAL A 111 -1.45 -21.19 5.65
C VAL A 111 -1.32 -21.41 4.15
N GLU A 112 -1.96 -22.47 3.65
CA GLU A 112 -2.02 -22.80 2.23
C GLU A 112 -3.43 -22.53 1.69
N ILE A 113 -3.58 -21.45 0.92
CA ILE A 113 -4.87 -21.12 0.30
C ILE A 113 -5.12 -22.12 -0.83
N LEU A 114 -6.25 -22.82 -0.76
CA LEU A 114 -6.61 -23.83 -1.76
C LEU A 114 -6.78 -23.19 -3.14
N SER A 115 -6.26 -23.83 -4.18
CA SER A 115 -6.48 -23.37 -5.56
C SER A 115 -7.93 -23.54 -6.01
N HIS A 116 -8.62 -24.55 -5.48
CA HIS A 116 -9.99 -24.88 -5.83
C HIS A 116 -10.77 -25.41 -4.63
N VAL A 117 -12.06 -25.10 -4.61
CA VAL A 117 -13.02 -25.59 -3.61
C VAL A 117 -14.22 -26.21 -4.33
N LYS A 118 -14.77 -27.31 -3.81
CA LYS A 118 -15.90 -28.00 -4.44
C LYS A 118 -17.23 -27.64 -3.78
N TYR A 119 -18.27 -27.49 -4.60
CA TYR A 119 -19.68 -27.51 -4.17
C TYR A 119 -20.38 -28.64 -4.92
N GLY A 120 -20.65 -29.76 -4.23
CA GLY A 120 -21.10 -31.00 -4.89
C GLY A 120 -20.06 -31.46 -5.94
N SER A 121 -20.50 -31.59 -7.20
CA SER A 121 -19.62 -31.92 -8.33
C SER A 121 -18.94 -30.71 -8.98
N VAL A 122 -19.31 -29.48 -8.61
CA VAL A 122 -18.79 -28.25 -9.21
C VAL A 122 -17.47 -27.88 -8.56
N ARG A 123 -16.41 -27.75 -9.36
CA ARG A 123 -15.09 -27.27 -8.92
C ARG A 123 -15.00 -25.76 -9.16
N CYS A 124 -14.84 -24.98 -8.10
CA CYS A 124 -14.71 -23.53 -8.14
C CYS A 124 -13.25 -23.12 -7.92
N ALA A 125 -12.69 -22.30 -8.80
CA ALA A 125 -11.32 -21.79 -8.65
C ALA A 125 -11.28 -20.63 -7.66
N VAL A 126 -10.30 -20.60 -6.76
CA VAL A 126 -10.10 -19.46 -5.86
C VAL A 126 -9.36 -18.36 -6.61
N THR A 127 -10.06 -17.28 -6.94
CA THR A 127 -9.53 -16.21 -7.83
C THR A 127 -9.21 -14.92 -7.10
N ARG A 128 -9.72 -14.71 -5.88
CA ARG A 128 -9.38 -13.54 -5.07
C ARG A 128 -9.46 -13.83 -3.58
N THR A 129 -8.79 -13.01 -2.78
CA THR A 129 -9.04 -12.94 -1.34
C THR A 129 -10.03 -11.83 -1.03
N ASP A 130 -10.78 -11.99 0.05
CA ASP A 130 -11.62 -10.93 0.57
C ASP A 130 -10.79 -9.84 1.27
N GLN A 131 -11.46 -8.76 1.63
CA GLN A 131 -10.90 -7.76 2.53
C GLN A 131 -10.55 -8.39 3.89
N ASP A 132 -9.39 -8.00 4.44
CA ASP A 132 -8.93 -8.39 5.78
C ASP A 132 -8.79 -9.93 6.00
N ALA A 133 -8.78 -10.76 4.95
CA ALA A 133 -8.90 -12.22 5.03
C ALA A 133 -8.00 -12.92 6.10
N LEU A 134 -6.72 -12.56 6.20
CA LEU A 134 -5.77 -13.03 7.20
C LEU A 134 -5.13 -11.87 7.97
N LYS A 135 -5.87 -10.78 8.14
CA LYS A 135 -5.33 -9.61 8.82
C LYS A 135 -5.02 -9.91 10.28
N GLY A 136 -3.78 -9.66 10.69
CA GLY A 136 -3.31 -9.91 12.06
C GLY A 136 -3.03 -11.38 12.37
N GLU A 137 -3.17 -12.28 11.39
CA GLU A 137 -2.93 -13.70 11.61
C GLU A 137 -1.45 -14.03 11.85
N THR A 138 -1.21 -15.14 12.56
CA THR A 138 0.10 -15.47 13.13
C THR A 138 0.94 -16.42 12.27
N ALA A 139 0.49 -16.74 11.05
CA ALA A 139 1.18 -17.66 10.16
C ALA A 139 2.57 -17.17 9.74
N HIS A 140 3.56 -18.07 9.72
CA HIS A 140 4.94 -17.76 9.32
C HIS A 140 5.15 -17.82 7.80
N THR A 141 4.39 -18.70 7.15
CA THR A 141 4.43 -18.95 5.70
C THR A 141 3.02 -18.85 5.13
N LEU A 142 2.89 -18.18 3.99
CA LEU A 142 1.66 -18.06 3.23
C LEU A 142 1.88 -18.59 1.81
N VAL A 143 1.11 -19.59 1.41
CA VAL A 143 1.14 -20.14 0.05
C VAL A 143 -0.07 -19.59 -0.73
N ILE A 144 0.23 -18.78 -1.75
CA ILE A 144 -0.78 -18.18 -2.63
C ILE A 144 -0.93 -19.06 -3.89
N PRO A 145 -2.14 -19.54 -4.22
CA PRO A 145 -2.33 -20.44 -5.36
C PRO A 145 -2.23 -19.69 -6.69
N THR A 146 -1.80 -20.39 -7.73
CA THR A 146 -1.68 -19.87 -9.11
C THR A 146 -3.03 -19.61 -9.81
N THR A 147 -4.15 -19.92 -9.14
CA THR A 147 -5.49 -19.52 -9.58
C THR A 147 -5.82 -18.08 -9.18
N LEU A 148 -5.15 -17.55 -8.15
CA LEU A 148 -5.43 -16.23 -7.60
C LEU A 148 -5.09 -15.14 -8.63
N LYS A 149 -6.03 -14.23 -8.87
CA LYS A 149 -5.94 -13.09 -9.78
C LYS A 149 -5.84 -11.77 -9.03
N GLU A 150 -6.39 -11.69 -7.82
CA GLU A 150 -6.42 -10.47 -7.02
C GLU A 150 -6.16 -10.78 -5.54
N ILE A 151 -5.30 -9.98 -4.91
CA ILE A 151 -5.17 -9.92 -3.45
C ILE A 151 -6.00 -8.74 -2.97
N GLY A 152 -7.00 -9.02 -2.11
CA GLY A 152 -7.97 -8.07 -1.59
C GLY A 152 -7.37 -7.01 -0.64
N PRO A 153 -8.11 -5.93 -0.35
CA PRO A 153 -7.63 -4.86 0.52
C PRO A 153 -7.28 -5.41 1.91
N TYR A 154 -6.11 -5.05 2.43
CA TYR A 154 -5.65 -5.48 3.76
C TYR A 154 -5.63 -6.99 4.01
N ALA A 155 -5.72 -7.81 2.96
CA ALA A 155 -5.95 -9.25 3.08
C ALA A 155 -4.92 -9.97 3.93
N PHE A 156 -3.68 -9.48 3.99
CA PHE A 156 -2.58 -10.04 4.77
C PHE A 156 -1.93 -8.98 5.66
N ALA A 157 -2.64 -7.89 5.98
CA ALA A 157 -2.08 -6.80 6.78
C ALA A 157 -1.76 -7.26 8.20
N TYR A 158 -0.72 -6.71 8.80
CA TYR A 158 -0.31 -6.96 10.19
C TYR A 158 -0.01 -8.43 10.54
N MET A 159 0.28 -9.29 9.55
CA MET A 159 0.78 -10.64 9.81
C MET A 159 2.22 -10.58 10.33
N GLN A 160 2.38 -10.36 11.63
CA GLN A 160 3.69 -10.04 12.23
C GLN A 160 4.69 -11.20 12.18
N ASN A 161 4.25 -12.43 11.97
CA ASN A 161 5.14 -13.60 11.88
C ASN A 161 5.49 -13.99 10.44
N LEU A 162 4.82 -13.41 9.45
CA LEU A 162 5.03 -13.73 8.04
C LEU A 162 6.44 -13.32 7.62
N LYS A 163 7.28 -14.29 7.22
CA LYS A 163 8.70 -14.03 6.88
C LYS A 163 8.93 -13.88 5.39
N ARG A 164 8.19 -14.64 4.59
CA ARG A 164 8.34 -14.71 3.14
C ARG A 164 7.01 -14.91 2.43
N VAL A 165 6.89 -14.35 1.23
CA VAL A 165 5.75 -14.58 0.35
C VAL A 165 6.19 -14.60 -1.11
N VAL A 166 5.58 -15.49 -1.89
CA VAL A 166 5.69 -15.52 -3.36
C VAL A 166 4.34 -15.14 -3.92
N ILE A 167 4.31 -14.07 -4.72
CA ILE A 167 3.12 -13.62 -5.45
C ILE A 167 3.19 -14.21 -6.86
N PRO A 168 2.32 -15.18 -7.20
CA PRO A 168 2.41 -15.89 -8.46
C PRO A 168 2.02 -15.00 -9.65
N SER A 169 2.53 -15.35 -10.84
CA SER A 169 2.31 -14.64 -12.12
C SER A 169 0.84 -14.53 -12.56
N SER A 170 -0.04 -15.29 -11.91
CA SER A 170 -1.49 -15.22 -12.09
C SER A 170 -2.12 -13.97 -11.47
N VAL A 171 -1.52 -13.42 -10.41
CA VAL A 171 -2.00 -12.23 -9.71
C VAL A 171 -1.80 -11.03 -10.62
N ARG A 172 -2.87 -10.25 -10.83
CA ARG A 172 -2.89 -9.02 -11.63
C ARG A 172 -2.88 -7.77 -10.77
N THR A 173 -3.52 -7.83 -9.61
CA THR A 173 -3.69 -6.67 -8.72
C THR A 173 -3.38 -7.04 -7.28
N ILE A 174 -2.56 -6.20 -6.63
CA ILE A 174 -2.35 -6.20 -5.18
C ILE A 174 -3.05 -4.97 -4.64
N LYS A 175 -4.15 -5.17 -3.90
CA LYS A 175 -4.98 -4.05 -3.43
C LYS A 175 -4.39 -3.32 -2.23
N ARG A 176 -5.00 -2.17 -1.94
CA ARG A 176 -4.58 -1.24 -0.89
C ARG A 176 -4.29 -1.97 0.42
N GLY A 177 -3.12 -1.73 0.98
CA GLY A 177 -2.74 -2.25 2.30
C GLY A 177 -2.57 -3.77 2.39
N ALA A 178 -2.56 -4.52 1.28
CA ALA A 178 -2.57 -5.99 1.27
C ALA A 178 -1.57 -6.64 2.24
N PHE A 179 -0.35 -6.10 2.37
CA PHE A 179 0.70 -6.58 3.28
C PHE A 179 1.15 -5.51 4.29
N ALA A 180 0.36 -4.46 4.49
CA ALA A 180 0.73 -3.34 5.36
C ALA A 180 1.05 -3.82 6.78
N GLY A 181 2.14 -3.34 7.36
CA GLY A 181 2.55 -3.63 8.72
C GLY A 181 3.08 -5.05 8.96
N CYS A 182 3.39 -5.84 7.93
CA CYS A 182 4.07 -7.13 8.11
C CYS A 182 5.56 -6.91 8.45
N THR A 183 5.86 -6.56 9.70
CA THR A 183 7.19 -6.05 10.09
C THR A 183 8.33 -7.08 10.00
N ASN A 184 8.02 -8.37 9.99
CA ASN A 184 8.98 -9.46 9.80
C ASN A 184 9.01 -10.03 8.37
N LEU A 185 8.17 -9.51 7.45
CA LEU A 185 8.20 -9.90 6.04
C LEU A 185 9.46 -9.34 5.40
N SER A 186 10.50 -10.17 5.34
CA SER A 186 11.85 -9.76 4.92
C SER A 186 12.16 -10.08 3.46
N SER A 187 11.43 -11.05 2.89
CA SER A 187 11.63 -11.55 1.53
C SER A 187 10.31 -11.64 0.78
N ILE A 188 10.19 -10.90 -0.30
CA ILE A 188 9.03 -10.97 -1.22
C ILE A 188 9.50 -11.25 -2.63
N THR A 189 8.83 -12.18 -3.31
CA THR A 189 9.00 -12.41 -4.74
C THR A 189 7.70 -12.06 -5.45
N ILE A 190 7.77 -11.15 -6.42
CA ILE A 190 6.64 -10.80 -7.28
C ILE A 190 6.94 -11.37 -8.67
N GLU A 191 6.22 -12.40 -9.10
CA GLU A 191 6.42 -12.97 -10.42
C GLU A 191 5.88 -12.05 -11.53
N PRO A 192 6.39 -12.16 -12.78
CA PRO A 192 5.90 -11.37 -13.91
C PRO A 192 4.42 -11.67 -14.21
N GLY A 193 3.55 -10.80 -13.72
CA GLY A 193 2.12 -11.04 -13.74
C GLY A 193 1.31 -9.88 -13.20
N VAL A 194 1.82 -9.27 -12.12
CA VAL A 194 1.22 -8.10 -11.49
C VAL A 194 1.27 -6.90 -12.43
N ARG A 195 0.15 -6.17 -12.49
CA ARG A 195 -0.05 -4.98 -13.33
C ARG A 195 -0.23 -3.72 -12.49
N LEU A 196 -0.94 -3.83 -11.36
CA LEU A 196 -1.25 -2.74 -10.45
C LEU A 196 -0.88 -3.11 -9.02
N ILE A 197 -0.17 -2.21 -8.36
CA ILE A 197 0.12 -2.26 -6.92
C ILE A 197 -0.48 -1.01 -6.30
N GLU A 198 -1.57 -1.19 -5.55
CA GLU A 198 -2.30 -0.08 -4.94
C GLU A 198 -1.61 0.44 -3.68
N GLY A 199 -2.06 1.62 -3.24
CA GLY A 199 -1.40 2.38 -2.20
C GLY A 199 -1.26 1.63 -0.87
N THR A 200 -0.23 1.97 -0.10
CA THR A 200 0.11 1.36 1.21
C THR A 200 0.27 -0.17 1.20
N SER A 201 0.30 -0.84 0.05
CA SER A 201 0.25 -2.31 -0.02
C SER A 201 1.43 -3.02 0.66
N PHE A 202 2.60 -2.38 0.73
CA PHE A 202 3.78 -2.88 1.45
C PHE A 202 4.26 -1.92 2.55
N ALA A 203 3.44 -0.95 2.96
CA ALA A 203 3.83 0.04 3.97
C ALA A 203 4.19 -0.63 5.29
N GLY A 204 5.27 -0.20 5.94
CA GLY A 204 5.73 -0.73 7.22
C GLY A 204 6.20 -2.19 7.19
N THR A 205 6.53 -2.74 6.02
CA THR A 205 7.03 -4.12 5.92
C THR A 205 8.52 -4.22 6.26
N GLY A 206 8.95 -5.42 6.65
CA GLY A 206 10.35 -5.72 6.97
C GLY A 206 11.27 -5.96 5.77
N ILE A 207 10.83 -5.64 4.54
CA ILE A 207 11.52 -6.02 3.31
C ILE A 207 12.89 -5.36 3.25
N THR A 208 13.89 -6.11 2.78
CA THR A 208 15.29 -5.63 2.71
C THR A 208 15.71 -5.28 1.29
N SER A 209 15.11 -5.94 0.31
CA SER A 209 15.28 -5.67 -1.12
C SER A 209 13.99 -6.03 -1.85
N ILE A 210 13.71 -5.36 -2.96
CA ILE A 210 12.61 -5.72 -3.83
C ILE A 210 12.93 -5.46 -5.30
N THR A 211 12.55 -6.41 -6.15
CA THR A 211 12.51 -6.23 -7.61
C THR A 211 11.07 -6.18 -8.06
N ILE A 212 10.65 -5.04 -8.60
CA ILE A 212 9.32 -4.84 -9.13
C ILE A 212 9.33 -5.25 -10.62
N PRO A 213 8.51 -6.21 -11.06
CA PRO A 213 8.51 -6.65 -12.45
C PRO A 213 8.10 -5.56 -13.44
N ASN A 214 8.68 -5.57 -14.65
CA ASN A 214 8.33 -4.66 -15.76
C ASN A 214 6.87 -4.76 -16.25
N THR A 215 6.15 -5.78 -15.77
CA THR A 215 4.71 -5.90 -15.98
C THR A 215 3.90 -4.91 -15.17
N VAL A 216 4.42 -4.41 -14.05
CA VAL A 216 3.78 -3.39 -13.21
C VAL A 216 3.75 -2.07 -13.98
N LYS A 217 2.56 -1.52 -14.17
CA LYS A 217 2.32 -0.28 -14.92
C LYS A 217 2.01 0.90 -14.01
N ASP A 218 1.51 0.62 -12.81
CA ASP A 218 1.11 1.64 -11.85
C ASP A 218 1.53 1.24 -10.43
N LEU A 219 2.24 2.17 -9.78
CA LEU A 219 2.69 2.14 -8.39
C LEU A 219 2.06 3.35 -7.70
N GLN A 220 1.05 3.10 -6.88
CA GLN A 220 0.29 4.17 -6.22
C GLN A 220 1.03 4.77 -5.01
N THR A 221 0.38 5.73 -4.36
CA THR A 221 0.91 6.47 -3.20
C THR A 221 1.23 5.56 -2.01
N TYR A 222 2.31 5.83 -1.28
CA TYR A 222 2.69 5.14 -0.04
C TYR A 222 3.00 3.63 -0.15
N VAL A 223 3.19 3.06 -1.34
CA VAL A 223 3.35 1.58 -1.48
C VAL A 223 4.44 1.01 -0.57
N PHE A 224 5.59 1.67 -0.45
CA PHE A 224 6.72 1.26 0.40
C PHE A 224 7.01 2.23 1.54
N GLU A 225 6.02 3.02 1.97
CA GLU A 225 6.14 3.89 3.13
C GLU A 225 6.66 3.12 4.35
N ASP A 226 7.58 3.70 5.12
CA ASP A 226 8.14 3.14 6.35
C ASP A 226 8.70 1.70 6.22
N CYS A 227 9.13 1.30 5.01
CA CYS A 227 9.94 0.10 4.83
C CYS A 227 11.37 0.36 5.34
N LYS A 228 11.53 0.59 6.65
CA LYS A 228 12.77 1.08 7.29
C LYS A 228 14.00 0.20 7.03
N LYS A 229 13.79 -1.08 6.71
CA LYS A 229 14.85 -2.07 6.41
C LYS A 229 15.19 -2.17 4.92
N LEU A 230 14.44 -1.51 4.03
CA LEU A 230 14.62 -1.58 2.58
C LEU A 230 15.93 -0.90 2.19
N LYS A 231 16.88 -1.68 1.67
CA LYS A 231 18.22 -1.20 1.27
C LYS A 231 18.32 -0.95 -0.23
N THR A 232 17.63 -1.76 -1.03
CA THR A 232 17.73 -1.73 -2.49
C THR A 232 16.38 -1.95 -3.14
N VAL A 233 16.10 -1.21 -4.20
CA VAL A 233 14.89 -1.36 -5.01
C VAL A 233 15.25 -1.35 -6.49
N LYS A 234 14.68 -2.28 -7.24
CA LYS A 234 14.66 -2.23 -8.70
C LYS A 234 13.26 -1.88 -9.16
N LEU A 235 13.11 -0.65 -9.63
CA LEU A 235 11.88 -0.12 -10.23
C LEU A 235 11.65 -0.71 -11.63
N PRO A 236 10.40 -0.78 -12.10
CA PRO A 236 10.10 -1.25 -13.45
C PRO A 236 10.50 -0.22 -14.51
N ASP A 237 10.98 -0.67 -15.67
CA ASP A 237 11.49 0.21 -16.73
C ASP A 237 10.40 1.04 -17.45
N GLY A 238 9.11 0.75 -17.19
CA GLY A 238 7.97 1.29 -17.95
C GLY A 238 7.11 2.32 -17.23
N ILE A 239 7.43 2.69 -15.97
CA ILE A 239 6.65 3.66 -15.21
C ILE A 239 6.96 5.10 -15.65
N LYS A 240 5.94 5.95 -15.61
CA LYS A 240 6.06 7.37 -15.99
C LYS A 240 6.29 8.30 -14.81
N LYS A 241 5.91 7.87 -13.60
CA LYS A 241 5.97 8.68 -12.40
C LYS A 241 6.44 7.83 -11.22
N ILE A 242 7.28 8.42 -10.37
CA ILE A 242 7.47 7.94 -8.99
C ILE A 242 6.36 8.57 -8.17
N GLY A 243 5.48 7.74 -7.59
CA GLY A 243 4.32 8.19 -6.84
C GLY A 243 4.67 9.04 -5.62
N GLU A 244 3.70 9.81 -5.15
CA GLU A 244 3.81 10.55 -3.90
C GLU A 244 4.08 9.59 -2.72
N CYS A 245 4.98 10.00 -1.82
CA CYS A 245 5.40 9.25 -0.63
C CYS A 245 5.80 7.78 -0.90
N LEU A 246 6.18 7.41 -2.13
CA LEU A 246 6.34 6.01 -2.53
C LEU A 246 7.32 5.23 -1.64
N PHE A 247 8.42 5.88 -1.24
CA PHE A 247 9.47 5.35 -0.36
C PHE A 247 9.68 6.21 0.88
N MET A 248 8.68 7.00 1.28
CA MET A 248 8.78 7.86 2.49
C MET A 248 9.22 7.02 3.70
N GLY A 249 10.20 7.47 4.48
CA GLY A 249 10.66 6.77 5.68
C GLY A 249 11.43 5.46 5.41
N CYS A 250 11.89 5.20 4.18
CA CYS A 250 12.80 4.09 3.88
C CYS A 250 14.23 4.38 4.39
N GLU A 251 14.41 4.42 5.71
CA GLU A 251 15.62 4.91 6.38
C GLU A 251 16.92 4.18 5.99
N SER A 252 16.84 2.92 5.53
CA SER A 252 17.99 2.10 5.09
C SER A 252 18.29 2.17 3.58
N LEU A 253 17.48 2.85 2.77
CA LEU A 253 17.65 2.88 1.32
C LEU A 253 18.89 3.69 0.97
N THR A 254 19.89 3.07 0.32
CA THR A 254 21.21 3.71 0.15
C THR A 254 21.39 4.40 -1.21
N SER A 255 20.82 3.81 -2.26
CA SER A 255 20.95 4.29 -3.62
C SER A 255 19.71 3.99 -4.46
N VAL A 256 19.37 4.90 -5.37
CA VAL A 256 18.25 4.74 -6.31
C VAL A 256 18.69 5.08 -7.73
N VAL A 257 18.32 4.22 -8.67
CA VAL A 257 18.39 4.50 -10.11
C VAL A 257 16.96 4.73 -10.60
N VAL A 258 16.64 5.96 -10.98
CA VAL A 258 15.31 6.31 -11.49
C VAL A 258 15.23 5.87 -12.97
N PRO A 259 14.20 5.09 -13.37
CA PRO A 259 14.08 4.58 -14.73
C PRO A 259 14.01 5.68 -15.81
N PRO A 260 14.56 5.45 -17.02
CA PRO A 260 14.63 6.46 -18.09
C PRO A 260 13.28 6.96 -18.59
N THR A 261 12.18 6.24 -18.33
CA THR A 261 10.84 6.64 -18.76
C THR A 261 10.13 7.57 -17.78
N VAL A 262 10.70 7.79 -16.60
CA VAL A 262 10.11 8.63 -15.55
C VAL A 262 10.24 10.10 -15.93
N THR A 263 9.12 10.80 -15.96
CA THR A 263 9.03 12.23 -16.23
C THR A 263 8.74 13.05 -14.98
N GLU A 264 8.28 12.43 -13.90
CA GLU A 264 7.92 13.11 -12.65
C GLU A 264 8.30 12.29 -11.40
N ILE A 265 8.85 12.98 -10.40
CA ILE A 265 9.03 12.45 -9.04
C ILE A 265 8.07 13.17 -8.11
N GLY A 266 7.15 12.41 -7.51
CA GLY A 266 6.06 12.92 -6.68
C GLY A 266 6.50 13.52 -5.34
N GLU A 267 5.55 14.21 -4.72
CA GLU A 267 5.75 14.86 -3.41
C GLU A 267 6.22 13.84 -2.38
N ARG A 268 7.25 14.21 -1.60
CA ARG A 268 7.84 13.36 -0.55
C ARG A 268 8.23 11.93 -0.98
N ALA A 269 8.45 11.68 -2.28
CA ALA A 269 8.70 10.33 -2.80
C ALA A 269 9.81 9.56 -2.09
N TYR A 270 10.88 10.25 -1.67
CA TYR A 270 12.01 9.73 -0.90
C TYR A 270 12.25 10.53 0.39
N TYR A 271 11.21 11.17 0.93
CA TYR A 271 11.28 11.92 2.19
C TYR A 271 11.74 11.03 3.34
N ASP A 272 12.63 11.53 4.20
CA ASP A 272 13.20 10.81 5.36
C ASP A 272 13.93 9.50 5.00
N CYS A 273 14.41 9.36 3.76
CA CYS A 273 15.32 8.27 3.38
C CYS A 273 16.75 8.57 3.88
N LYS A 274 16.95 8.49 5.19
CA LYS A 274 18.17 8.97 5.89
C LYS A 274 19.49 8.37 5.38
N SER A 275 19.48 7.17 4.80
CA SER A 275 20.68 6.53 4.23
C SER A 275 20.90 6.81 2.74
N LEU A 276 19.95 7.48 2.06
CA LEU A 276 19.99 7.69 0.62
C LEU A 276 21.09 8.69 0.30
N SER A 277 22.19 8.19 -0.24
CA SER A 277 23.42 8.96 -0.47
C SER A 277 23.74 9.14 -1.95
N SER A 278 23.09 8.37 -2.82
CA SER A 278 23.24 8.46 -4.27
C SER A 278 21.91 8.29 -4.98
N VAL A 279 21.60 9.20 -5.90
CA VAL A 279 20.47 9.09 -6.82
C VAL A 279 20.95 9.34 -8.24
N THR A 280 20.53 8.49 -9.16
CA THR A 280 20.71 8.70 -10.61
C THR A 280 19.38 9.13 -11.19
N LEU A 281 19.30 10.39 -11.65
CA LEU A 281 18.14 10.96 -12.32
C LEU A 281 18.28 10.81 -13.84
N PRO A 282 17.22 10.40 -14.57
CA PRO A 282 17.30 10.17 -16.01
C PRO A 282 17.19 11.48 -16.80
N GLU A 283 17.83 11.52 -17.97
CA GLU A 283 17.45 12.47 -19.01
C GLU A 283 16.01 12.15 -19.46
N GLY A 284 15.15 13.17 -19.52
CA GLY A 284 13.71 13.03 -19.71
C GLY A 284 12.88 13.30 -18.45
N LEU A 285 13.51 13.39 -17.28
CA LEU A 285 12.86 13.88 -16.07
C LEU A 285 12.47 15.36 -16.23
N VAL A 286 11.22 15.70 -16.01
CA VAL A 286 10.67 17.06 -16.21
C VAL A 286 10.39 17.76 -14.88
N LYS A 287 9.85 17.04 -13.89
CA LYS A 287 9.38 17.62 -12.63
C LYS A 287 9.83 16.83 -11.41
N ILE A 288 10.30 17.56 -10.39
CA ILE A 288 10.59 17.04 -9.05
C ILE A 288 9.71 17.81 -8.08
N CYS A 289 8.78 17.15 -7.41
CA CYS A 289 7.81 17.80 -6.52
C CYS A 289 8.37 18.12 -5.13
N ASP A 290 7.55 18.78 -4.32
CA ASP A 290 7.89 19.25 -2.99
C ASP A 290 8.44 18.15 -2.09
N SER A 291 9.52 18.47 -1.38
CA SER A 291 10.18 17.60 -0.40
C SER A 291 10.58 16.21 -0.93
N ALA A 292 10.65 16.01 -2.25
CA ALA A 292 10.86 14.71 -2.87
C ALA A 292 12.10 13.95 -2.34
N PHE A 293 13.18 14.67 -2.02
CA PHE A 293 14.41 14.14 -1.45
C PHE A 293 14.81 14.85 -0.15
N SER A 294 13.87 15.49 0.56
CA SER A 294 14.16 16.10 1.86
C SER A 294 14.56 15.05 2.89
N ASP A 295 15.44 15.42 3.82
CA ASP A 295 15.93 14.58 4.91
C ASP A 295 16.68 13.32 4.42
N THR A 296 17.34 13.43 3.26
CA THR A 296 18.23 12.38 2.72
C THR A 296 19.71 12.67 3.03
N SER A 297 20.57 11.67 2.84
CA SER A 297 22.03 11.78 3.01
C SER A 297 22.77 12.08 1.69
N LEU A 298 22.08 12.67 0.70
CA LEU A 298 22.71 13.04 -0.58
C LEU A 298 23.89 13.97 -0.35
N THR A 299 25.03 13.67 -0.95
CA THR A 299 26.27 14.47 -0.85
C THR A 299 26.54 15.26 -2.12
N SER A 300 26.17 14.69 -3.26
CA SER A 300 26.24 15.34 -4.56
C SER A 300 25.03 14.99 -5.41
N LEU A 301 24.67 15.89 -6.32
CA LEU A 301 23.52 15.75 -7.18
C LEU A 301 23.81 16.32 -8.57
N VAL A 302 23.32 15.64 -9.60
CA VAL A 302 23.31 16.16 -10.97
C VAL A 302 21.86 16.23 -11.42
N ILE A 303 21.37 17.45 -11.64
CA ILE A 303 20.03 17.70 -12.19
C ILE A 303 20.11 17.59 -13.72
N PRO A 304 19.32 16.70 -14.36
CA PRO A 304 19.27 16.57 -15.82
C PRO A 304 18.83 17.85 -16.52
N SER A 305 19.29 18.04 -17.75
CA SER A 305 18.98 19.22 -18.58
C SER A 305 17.48 19.40 -18.85
N THR A 306 16.73 18.31 -18.80
CA THR A 306 15.29 18.25 -19.07
C THR A 306 14.41 18.71 -17.91
N VAL A 307 14.96 18.87 -16.70
CA VAL A 307 14.17 19.26 -15.52
C VAL A 307 13.71 20.70 -15.67
N MET A 308 12.40 20.93 -15.65
CA MET A 308 11.77 22.24 -15.83
C MET A 308 11.28 22.84 -14.51
N GLU A 309 10.96 22.00 -13.53
CA GLU A 309 10.35 22.41 -12.26
C GLU A 309 10.92 21.58 -11.09
N MET A 310 11.28 22.27 -10.01
CA MET A 310 11.67 21.68 -8.73
C MET A 310 10.83 22.33 -7.64
N GLY A 311 10.19 21.51 -6.81
CA GLY A 311 9.29 21.93 -5.76
C GLY A 311 9.99 22.43 -4.50
N THR A 312 9.19 22.98 -3.59
CA THR A 312 9.66 23.50 -2.31
C THR A 312 10.28 22.38 -1.47
N TRP A 313 11.47 22.65 -0.95
CA TRP A 313 12.32 21.77 -0.15
C TRP A 313 12.65 20.44 -0.82
N ALA A 314 12.53 20.34 -2.16
CA ALA A 314 12.78 19.10 -2.89
C ALA A 314 14.13 18.47 -2.54
N PHE A 315 15.14 19.28 -2.20
CA PHE A 315 16.47 18.83 -1.81
C PHE A 315 16.95 19.46 -0.48
N PHE A 316 16.05 19.61 0.48
CA PHE A 316 16.41 19.98 1.86
C PHE A 316 17.25 18.85 2.50
N CYS A 317 18.57 18.91 2.34
CA CYS A 317 19.51 17.83 2.65
C CYS A 317 20.72 18.36 3.42
N HIS A 318 20.90 17.95 4.66
CA HIS A 318 21.97 18.47 5.52
C HIS A 318 23.41 18.10 5.07
N LYS A 319 23.57 17.09 4.21
CA LYS A 319 24.88 16.62 3.72
C LYS A 319 25.20 17.05 2.29
N LEU A 320 24.29 17.73 1.61
CA LEU A 320 24.45 18.09 0.21
C LEU A 320 25.50 19.20 0.08
N ALA A 321 26.59 18.90 -0.64
CA ALA A 321 27.74 19.80 -0.77
C ALA A 321 28.05 20.16 -2.23
N LYS A 322 27.55 19.40 -3.20
CA LYS A 322 27.79 19.64 -4.62
C LYS A 322 26.52 19.44 -5.44
N VAL A 323 26.12 20.44 -6.21
CA VAL A 323 24.97 20.33 -7.11
C VAL A 323 25.38 20.78 -8.51
N THR A 324 25.11 19.95 -9.52
CA THR A 324 25.23 20.34 -10.92
C THR A 324 23.86 20.65 -11.48
N LEU A 325 23.66 21.88 -11.96
CA LEU A 325 22.39 22.38 -12.47
C LEU A 325 22.44 22.65 -13.98
N PRO A 326 21.31 22.51 -14.68
CA PRO A 326 21.13 23.06 -16.02
C PRO A 326 21.19 24.59 -16.02
N ALA A 327 21.72 25.20 -17.09
CA ALA A 327 21.80 26.65 -17.28
C ALA A 327 20.48 27.43 -17.05
N ARG A 328 19.32 26.78 -17.20
CA ARG A 328 18.01 27.43 -16.95
C ARG A 328 17.79 27.86 -15.50
N PHE A 329 18.54 27.27 -14.56
CA PHE A 329 18.47 27.57 -13.13
C PHE A 329 19.61 28.50 -12.68
N ASN A 330 20.17 29.30 -13.60
CA ASN A 330 21.23 30.25 -13.29
C ASN A 330 20.78 31.38 -12.34
N ASP A 331 19.48 31.64 -12.21
CA ASP A 331 18.95 32.57 -11.22
C ASP A 331 18.92 31.88 -9.84
N PRO A 332 19.73 32.32 -8.85
CA PRO A 332 19.73 31.72 -7.53
C PRO A 332 18.39 31.84 -6.80
N MET A 333 17.58 32.86 -7.12
CA MET A 333 16.32 33.13 -6.40
C MET A 333 15.28 32.02 -6.60
N VAL A 334 15.27 31.37 -7.77
CA VAL A 334 14.36 30.23 -8.01
C VAL A 334 14.77 28.95 -7.27
N LEU A 335 15.91 28.96 -6.58
CA LEU A 335 16.49 27.82 -5.90
C LEU A 335 16.44 27.91 -4.38
N VAL A 336 16.09 29.08 -3.82
CA VAL A 336 16.06 29.32 -2.37
C VAL A 336 15.20 28.26 -1.71
N ASP A 337 13.93 28.16 -2.11
CA ASP A 337 13.00 27.21 -1.50
C ASP A 337 13.31 25.75 -1.87
N VAL A 338 14.01 25.47 -2.98
CA VAL A 338 14.31 24.10 -3.41
C VAL A 338 15.33 23.42 -2.48
N PHE A 339 16.32 24.19 -2.03
CA PHE A 339 17.48 23.69 -1.31
C PHE A 339 17.64 24.29 0.10
N ASP A 340 16.75 25.18 0.56
CA ASP A 340 16.89 26.01 1.78
C ASP A 340 17.40 25.22 2.98
N ASN A 341 18.71 25.12 3.13
CA ASN A 341 19.37 24.41 4.18
C ASN A 341 19.89 25.50 5.10
N SER A 342 19.35 25.56 6.32
CA SER A 342 19.79 26.51 7.37
C SER A 342 21.29 26.42 7.68
N SER A 343 22.00 25.42 7.12
CA SER A 343 23.44 25.38 6.99
C SER A 343 23.92 25.98 5.65
N THR A 344 24.36 27.23 5.73
CA THR A 344 25.02 28.17 4.80
C THR A 344 26.10 27.66 3.81
N LYS A 345 26.19 26.35 3.52
CA LYS A 345 27.25 25.78 2.67
C LYS A 345 26.96 25.88 1.17
N LEU A 346 25.69 25.81 0.75
CA LEU A 346 25.30 25.93 -0.65
C LEU A 346 24.98 27.38 -1.05
N PHE A 347 24.39 28.13 -0.13
CA PHE A 347 24.07 29.54 -0.30
C PHE A 347 24.95 30.33 0.65
N GLY A 348 25.82 31.20 0.11
CA GLY A 348 26.67 32.06 0.93
C GLY A 348 25.84 33.05 1.76
N THR A 349 26.50 33.68 2.72
CA THR A 349 25.86 34.54 3.73
C THR A 349 25.48 35.95 3.22
N SER A 350 25.64 36.23 1.93
CA SER A 350 25.25 37.49 1.30
C SER A 350 24.77 37.26 -0.14
N GLU A 351 23.98 38.19 -0.69
CA GLU A 351 23.51 38.16 -2.08
C GLU A 351 24.65 37.98 -3.11
N ALA A 352 25.87 38.40 -2.77
CA ALA A 352 27.06 38.29 -3.62
C ALA A 352 27.81 36.93 -3.53
N THR A 353 27.41 36.04 -2.62
CA THR A 353 28.06 34.72 -2.38
C THR A 353 27.09 33.54 -2.43
N LEU A 354 25.84 33.77 -2.84
CA LEU A 354 24.89 32.71 -3.16
C LEU A 354 25.55 31.76 -4.16
N LEU A 355 25.56 30.45 -3.88
CA LEU A 355 26.03 29.36 -4.74
C LEU A 355 27.46 28.78 -4.52
N GLN A 356 27.97 28.69 -3.29
CA GLN A 356 29.14 27.83 -3.03
C GLN A 356 28.76 26.36 -3.30
N GLY A 357 29.47 25.66 -4.19
CA GLY A 357 29.22 24.24 -4.48
C GLY A 357 28.21 23.95 -5.61
N PHE A 358 27.66 24.96 -6.27
CA PHE A 358 26.93 24.77 -7.52
C PHE A 358 27.87 24.80 -8.73
N THR A 359 27.60 23.95 -9.71
CA THR A 359 28.22 23.98 -11.03
C THR A 359 27.12 24.02 -12.08
N PHE A 360 27.22 24.90 -13.06
CA PHE A 360 26.24 25.01 -14.13
C PHE A 360 26.78 24.34 -15.39
N LYS A 361 25.94 23.54 -16.04
CA LYS A 361 26.22 22.87 -17.32
C LYS A 361 25.64 23.63 -18.49
#